data_AF-A0A9P7SUK0-F1
#
_entry.id   AF-A0A9P7SUK0-F1
#
_cell.length_a   1.000
_cell.length_b   1.000
_cell.length_c   1.000
_cell.angle_alpha   90.00
_cell.angle_beta   90.00
_cell.angle_gamma   90.00
#
_symmetry.space_group_name_H-M   'P 1'
#
loop_
_entity.id
_entity.type
_entity.pdbx_description
1 polymer ?
#
loop_
_entity_poly.entity_id
_entity_poly.type
_entity_poly.pdbx_seq_one_letter_code
_entity_poly.pdbx_strand_id
1 'polypeptide(L)'
;MDKFLLRNYDNLFRTFYNRRPMLENVNILRANIQCEFLLKLADQYDALAVVRTYVEHHLLQFQSSLWESVAVLTHWYLHDSCMLRSKVIFKEALIHLVGIWYIFQEKPQSQFDIPESILDTAQRKVHELEENVSRVESQLFRLSLTTVQGEDVTPANDYLGWLVRNESGDGRDSDDKNDIPPNLSICRVFRDIGSKSPSAYLDHHDCEEFLALNSQLYTRKNLADFERRMTELKFWARDLVRPLLPNNLELDVAKFNDSDIPRQDLTYFTCSTIEDSEFPWPLEPYIHYN
;
A
#
# COMPACT_ATOMS: atom_id res chain seq x y z
N MET A 1 36.84 26.95 -1.73
CA MET A 1 35.44 26.78 -2.18
C MET A 1 35.14 25.29 -2.14
N ASP A 2 34.01 24.89 -1.54
CA ASP A 2 33.60 23.49 -1.45
C ASP A 2 33.38 22.91 -2.85
N LYS A 3 34.02 21.76 -3.15
CA LYS A 3 33.91 21.08 -4.46
C LYS A 3 32.48 20.62 -4.74
N PHE A 4 31.73 20.27 -3.70
CA PHE A 4 30.35 19.85 -3.82
C PHE A 4 29.46 21.04 -4.26
N LEU A 5 29.59 22.18 -3.58
CA LEU A 5 28.89 23.41 -3.94
C LEU A 5 29.19 23.86 -5.38
N LEU A 6 30.46 23.87 -5.79
CA LEU A 6 30.85 24.27 -7.15
C LEU A 6 30.22 23.37 -8.22
N ARG A 7 30.11 22.06 -7.94
CA ARG A 7 29.45 21.11 -8.85
C ARG A 7 27.94 21.38 -8.98
N ASN A 8 27.26 21.76 -7.90
CA ASN A 8 25.83 22.09 -7.97
C ASN A 8 25.60 23.36 -8.80
N TYR A 9 26.44 24.40 -8.65
CA TYR A 9 26.38 25.57 -9.52
C TYR A 9 26.69 25.23 -10.99
N ASP A 10 27.70 24.40 -11.26
CA ASP A 10 28.00 23.92 -12.62
C ASP A 10 26.79 23.20 -13.23
N ASN A 11 26.13 22.33 -12.45
CA ASN A 11 24.93 21.62 -12.88
C ASN A 11 23.74 22.58 -13.14
N LEU A 12 23.56 23.60 -12.31
CA LEU A 12 22.53 24.63 -12.55
C LEU A 12 22.82 25.38 -13.85
N PHE A 13 24.04 25.89 -14.05
CA PHE A 13 24.39 26.59 -15.29
C PHE A 13 24.25 25.69 -16.51
N ARG A 14 24.62 24.40 -16.42
CA ARG A 14 24.38 23.44 -17.50
C ARG A 14 22.92 23.43 -17.94
N THR A 15 21.99 23.36 -17.00
CA THR A 15 20.55 23.37 -17.34
C THR A 15 20.13 24.66 -18.06
N PHE A 16 20.64 25.82 -17.64
CA PHE A 16 20.35 27.11 -18.30
C PHE A 16 20.87 27.17 -19.75
N TYR A 17 21.95 26.44 -20.05
CA TYR A 17 22.50 26.31 -21.39
C TYR A 17 21.99 25.08 -22.14
N ASN A 18 20.84 24.50 -21.74
CA ASN A 18 20.26 23.28 -22.31
C ASN A 18 21.22 22.09 -22.35
N ARG A 19 22.15 22.02 -21.40
CA ARG A 19 23.07 20.89 -21.21
C ARG A 19 22.60 20.03 -20.05
N ARG A 20 22.72 18.71 -20.23
CA ARG A 20 22.38 17.75 -19.18
C ARG A 20 23.27 17.98 -17.93
N PRO A 21 22.68 18.05 -16.72
CA PRO A 21 23.46 18.10 -15.49
C PRO A 21 24.23 16.79 -15.29
N MET A 22 25.41 16.89 -14.69
CA MET A 22 26.28 15.75 -14.37
C MET A 22 25.91 15.22 -12.98
N LEU A 23 24.91 14.34 -12.96
CA LEU A 23 24.38 13.69 -11.77
C LEU A 23 24.83 12.23 -11.71
N GLU A 24 24.95 11.69 -10.49
CA GLU A 24 25.23 10.27 -10.22
C GLU A 24 24.17 9.37 -10.85
N ASN A 25 24.56 8.33 -11.58
CA ASN A 25 23.63 7.46 -12.32
C ASN A 25 23.71 5.97 -11.91
N VAL A 26 24.54 5.63 -10.93
CA VAL A 26 24.67 4.24 -10.44
C VAL A 26 24.01 4.08 -9.08
N ASN A 27 24.33 4.95 -8.13
CA ASN A 27 23.81 4.86 -6.77
C ASN A 27 22.65 5.84 -6.56
N ILE A 28 21.43 5.31 -6.38
CA ILE A 28 20.24 6.14 -6.28
C ILE A 28 20.25 7.09 -5.08
N LEU A 29 20.75 6.66 -3.91
CA LEU A 29 20.82 7.53 -2.73
C LEU A 29 21.71 8.76 -2.99
N ARG A 30 22.87 8.55 -3.61
CA ARG A 30 23.77 9.64 -4.02
C ARG A 30 23.17 10.51 -5.12
N ALA A 31 22.42 9.91 -6.05
CA ALA A 31 21.70 10.64 -7.08
C ALA A 31 20.62 11.55 -6.48
N ASN A 32 19.81 11.02 -5.56
CA ASN A 32 18.77 11.78 -4.84
C ASN A 32 19.36 12.97 -4.10
N ILE A 33 20.44 12.78 -3.34
CA ILE A 33 21.12 13.89 -2.65
C ILE A 33 21.55 14.96 -3.67
N GLN A 34 22.18 14.57 -4.78
CA GLN A 34 22.59 15.54 -5.80
C GLN A 34 21.40 16.26 -6.47
N CYS A 35 20.30 15.54 -6.70
CA CYS A 35 19.06 16.09 -7.24
C CYS A 35 18.43 17.10 -6.27
N GLU A 36 18.30 16.75 -4.99
CA GLU A 36 17.77 17.61 -3.93
C GLU A 36 18.56 18.92 -3.84
N PHE A 37 19.90 18.84 -3.80
CA PHE A 37 20.74 20.04 -3.76
C PHE A 37 20.60 20.90 -5.01
N LEU A 38 20.48 20.28 -6.19
CA LEU A 38 20.24 21.01 -7.44
C LEU A 38 18.86 21.70 -7.45
N LEU A 39 17.81 21.02 -6.95
CA LEU A 39 16.47 21.58 -6.83
C LEU A 39 16.42 22.74 -5.83
N LYS A 40 17.01 22.58 -4.65
CA LYS A 40 17.13 23.65 -3.64
C LYS A 40 17.88 24.86 -4.18
N LEU A 41 18.96 24.63 -4.92
CA LEU A 41 19.70 25.72 -5.56
C LEU A 41 18.85 26.39 -6.64
N ALA A 42 18.15 25.62 -7.48
CA ALA A 42 17.28 26.16 -8.51
C ALA A 42 16.13 26.99 -7.91
N ASP A 43 15.53 26.55 -6.81
CA ASP A 43 14.48 27.26 -6.08
C ASP A 43 14.95 28.64 -5.57
N GLN A 44 16.17 28.72 -5.01
CA GLN A 44 16.78 29.99 -4.58
C GLN A 44 16.93 31.02 -5.71
N TYR A 45 17.03 30.56 -6.95
CA TYR A 45 17.16 31.40 -8.15
C TYR A 45 15.88 31.48 -8.98
N ASP A 46 14.74 31.02 -8.45
CA ASP A 46 13.44 30.93 -9.17
C ASP A 46 13.55 30.23 -10.53
N ALA A 47 14.35 29.17 -10.56
CA ALA A 47 14.75 28.48 -11.77
C ALA A 47 14.27 27.02 -11.83
N LEU A 48 13.36 26.63 -10.93
CA LEU A 48 12.80 25.26 -10.89
C LEU A 48 12.20 24.84 -12.22
N ALA A 49 11.49 25.73 -12.93
CA ALA A 49 10.87 25.43 -14.23
C ALA A 49 11.88 24.91 -15.28
N VAL A 50 13.15 25.33 -15.20
CA VAL A 50 14.20 24.89 -16.12
C VAL A 50 14.81 23.55 -15.69
N VAL A 51 14.89 23.30 -14.39
CA VAL A 51 15.63 22.17 -13.80
C VAL A 51 14.77 20.92 -13.65
N ARG A 52 13.47 21.08 -13.35
CA ARG A 52 12.55 19.98 -13.01
C ARG A 52 12.61 18.81 -13.98
N THR A 53 12.44 19.08 -15.27
CA THR A 53 12.40 18.04 -16.31
C THR A 53 13.70 17.23 -16.38
N TYR A 54 14.85 17.87 -16.18
CA TYR A 54 16.14 17.16 -16.18
C TYR A 54 16.28 16.23 -14.98
N VAL A 55 15.86 16.69 -13.80
CA VAL A 55 15.94 15.92 -12.57
C VAL A 55 14.94 14.78 -12.58
N GLU A 56 13.68 15.03 -12.94
CA GLU A 56 12.65 14.00 -13.04
C GLU A 56 13.06 12.90 -14.02
N HIS A 57 13.45 13.26 -15.25
CA HIS A 57 13.92 12.29 -16.23
C HIS A 57 15.12 11.50 -15.73
N HIS A 58 16.04 12.14 -14.99
CA HIS A 58 17.19 11.44 -14.42
C HIS A 58 16.78 10.44 -13.32
N LEU A 59 15.85 10.79 -12.43
CA LEU A 59 15.34 9.89 -11.39
C LEU A 59 14.59 8.70 -12.01
N LEU A 60 13.73 8.94 -13.00
CA LEU A 60 12.95 7.89 -13.67
C LEU A 60 13.83 6.86 -14.39
N GLN A 61 15.10 7.19 -14.71
CA GLN A 61 16.05 6.23 -15.29
C GLN A 61 16.46 5.12 -14.32
N PHE A 62 16.26 5.26 -13.02
CA PHE A 62 16.55 4.22 -12.02
C PHE A 62 15.50 3.10 -11.98
N GLN A 63 14.34 3.26 -12.63
CA GLN A 63 13.32 2.21 -12.77
C GLN A 63 12.92 1.59 -11.41
N SER A 64 13.01 0.26 -11.25
CA SER A 64 12.61 -0.42 -10.02
C SER A 64 13.33 0.12 -8.78
N SER A 65 14.62 0.44 -8.89
CA SER A 65 15.39 1.00 -7.77
C SER A 65 14.85 2.36 -7.31
N LEU A 66 14.18 3.13 -8.20
CA LEU A 66 13.48 4.36 -7.80
C LEU A 66 12.34 4.04 -6.87
N TRP A 67 11.45 3.14 -7.28
CA TRP A 67 10.24 2.81 -6.53
C TRP A 67 10.56 2.16 -5.19
N GLU A 68 11.58 1.29 -5.15
CA GLU A 68 12.11 0.73 -3.91
C GLU A 68 12.59 1.86 -2.98
N SER A 69 13.35 2.82 -3.51
CA SER A 69 13.83 3.95 -2.72
C SER A 69 12.71 4.89 -2.27
N VAL A 70 11.63 5.05 -3.04
CA VAL A 70 10.44 5.84 -2.67
C VAL A 70 9.70 5.19 -1.50
N ALA A 71 9.57 3.86 -1.50
CA ALA A 71 8.99 3.12 -0.38
C ALA A 71 9.84 3.27 0.90
N VAL A 72 11.17 3.25 0.79
CA VAL A 72 12.07 3.42 1.94
C VAL A 72 12.10 4.86 2.46
N LEU A 73 12.12 5.85 1.57
CA LEU A 73 12.34 7.26 1.87
C LEU A 73 11.11 8.12 1.55
N THR A 74 9.93 7.62 1.90
CA THR A 74 8.63 8.18 1.50
C THR A 74 8.50 9.69 1.73
N HIS A 75 8.80 10.17 2.94
CA HIS A 75 8.66 11.59 3.28
C HIS A 75 9.59 12.49 2.46
N TRP A 76 10.81 12.02 2.17
CA TRP A 76 11.77 12.76 1.35
C TRP A 76 11.23 12.87 -0.08
N TYR A 77 10.84 11.75 -0.69
CA TYR A 77 10.31 11.77 -2.06
C TYR A 77 8.97 12.51 -2.17
N LEU A 78 8.13 12.50 -1.14
CA LEU A 78 6.91 13.30 -1.14
C LEU A 78 7.23 14.80 -1.17
N HIS A 79 8.19 15.26 -0.36
CA HIS A 79 8.68 16.64 -0.42
C HIS A 79 9.30 16.98 -1.78
N ASP A 80 10.24 16.18 -2.26
CA ASP A 80 10.98 16.47 -3.50
C ASP A 80 10.09 16.37 -4.74
N SER A 81 9.11 15.47 -4.75
CA SER A 81 8.14 15.37 -5.85
C SER A 81 7.29 16.64 -5.99
N CYS A 82 7.05 17.38 -4.90
CA CYS A 82 6.40 18.68 -4.93
C CYS A 82 7.28 19.75 -5.57
N MET A 83 8.56 19.78 -5.20
CA MET A 83 9.54 20.64 -5.87
C MET A 83 9.70 20.28 -7.34
N LEU A 84 9.60 19.00 -7.69
CA LEU A 84 9.71 18.49 -9.06
C LEU A 84 8.45 18.70 -9.91
N ARG A 85 7.28 18.77 -9.26
CA ARG A 85 5.96 18.56 -9.90
C ARG A 85 5.82 17.21 -10.61
N SER A 86 6.54 16.19 -10.13
CA SER A 86 6.48 14.84 -10.71
C SER A 86 5.22 14.13 -10.23
N LYS A 87 4.23 13.98 -11.11
CA LYS A 87 2.97 13.31 -10.77
C LYS A 87 3.17 11.88 -10.32
N VAL A 88 4.01 11.12 -11.03
CA VAL A 88 4.20 9.68 -10.76
C VAL A 88 4.92 9.45 -9.43
N ILE A 89 6.00 10.20 -9.15
CA ILE A 89 6.74 10.08 -7.88
C ILE A 89 5.87 10.55 -6.70
N PHE A 90 5.10 11.63 -6.89
CA PHE A 90 4.18 12.12 -5.87
C PHE A 90 3.10 11.10 -5.53
N LYS A 91 2.46 10.50 -6.55
CA LYS A 91 1.45 9.46 -6.37
C LYS A 91 2.00 8.27 -5.60
N GLU A 92 3.16 7.77 -6.02
CA GLU A 92 3.85 6.66 -5.36
C GLU A 92 4.08 6.97 -3.86
N ALA A 93 4.73 8.10 -3.58
CA ALA A 93 5.06 8.51 -2.21
C ALA A 93 3.81 8.77 -1.35
N LEU A 94 2.76 9.37 -1.92
CA LEU A 94 1.53 9.66 -1.20
C LEU A 94 0.77 8.37 -0.84
N ILE A 95 0.72 7.37 -1.73
CA ILE A 95 0.09 6.08 -1.44
C ILE A 95 0.84 5.37 -0.30
N HIS A 96 2.17 5.38 -0.30
CA HIS A 96 2.95 4.86 0.82
C HIS A 96 2.65 5.60 2.12
N LEU A 97 2.58 6.94 2.10
CA LEU A 97 2.28 7.74 3.29
C LEU A 97 0.91 7.37 3.87
N VAL A 98 -0.12 7.25 3.01
CA VAL A 98 -1.48 6.86 3.42
C VAL A 98 -1.49 5.47 4.04
N GLY A 99 -0.83 4.50 3.42
CA GLY A 99 -0.73 3.14 3.96
C GLY A 99 -0.02 3.09 5.31
N ILE A 100 1.11 3.80 5.45
CA ILE A 100 1.86 3.92 6.71
C ILE A 100 1.01 4.59 7.80
N TRP A 101 0.38 5.72 7.48
CA TRP A 101 -0.48 6.43 8.43
C TRP A 101 -1.65 5.56 8.88
N TYR A 102 -2.30 4.83 7.95
CA TYR A 102 -3.34 3.88 8.31
C TYR A 102 -2.86 2.82 9.33
N ILE A 103 -1.63 2.30 9.18
CA ILE A 103 -1.09 1.32 10.13
C ILE A 103 -0.87 1.90 11.52
N PHE A 104 -0.23 3.06 11.60
CA PHE A 104 0.20 3.64 12.88
C PHE A 104 -0.85 4.53 13.53
N GLN A 105 -1.88 4.94 12.80
CA GLN A 105 -2.98 5.79 13.29
C GLN A 105 -2.51 7.13 13.87
N GLU A 106 -1.32 7.57 13.47
CA GLU A 106 -0.68 8.79 13.95
C GLU A 106 -0.26 9.64 12.76
N LYS A 107 -0.46 10.96 12.87
CA LYS A 107 0.02 11.91 11.86
C LYS A 107 1.54 11.77 11.74
N PRO A 108 2.07 11.42 10.56
CA PRO A 108 3.49 11.18 10.39
C PRO A 108 4.32 12.40 10.75
N GLN A 109 5.34 12.20 11.58
CA GLN A 109 6.30 13.24 11.90
C GLN A 109 7.35 13.27 10.79
N SER A 110 7.41 14.39 10.06
CA SER A 110 8.38 14.62 8.99
C SER A 110 9.38 15.70 9.41
N GLN A 111 10.66 15.44 9.18
CA GLN A 111 11.71 16.47 9.27
C GLN A 111 11.69 17.43 8.06
N PHE A 112 10.98 17.06 7.00
CA PHE A 112 10.80 17.86 5.80
C PHE A 112 9.56 18.73 5.93
N ASP A 113 9.63 19.95 5.41
CA ASP A 113 8.54 20.91 5.37
C ASP A 113 7.54 20.51 4.27
N ILE A 114 6.71 19.51 4.57
CA ILE A 114 5.65 19.05 3.67
C ILE A 114 4.45 19.99 3.86
N PRO A 115 3.95 20.64 2.79
CA PRO A 115 2.78 21.50 2.88
C PRO A 115 1.58 20.85 3.57
N GLU A 116 0.93 21.58 4.48
CA GLU A 116 -0.21 21.07 5.27
C GLU A 116 -1.36 20.61 4.37
N SER A 117 -1.58 21.25 3.21
CA SER A 117 -2.61 20.81 2.24
C SER A 117 -2.39 19.39 1.69
N ILE A 118 -1.13 18.93 1.62
CA ILE A 118 -0.79 17.56 1.22
C ILE A 118 -1.07 16.61 2.37
N LEU A 119 -0.76 17.01 3.61
CA LEU A 119 -1.07 16.23 4.80
C LEU A 119 -2.58 16.10 5.01
N ASP A 120 -3.35 17.17 4.76
CA ASP A 120 -4.82 17.16 4.74
C ASP A 120 -5.35 16.20 3.67
N THR A 121 -4.74 16.18 2.49
CA THR A 121 -5.09 15.25 1.41
C THR A 121 -4.79 13.81 1.82
N ALA A 122 -3.61 13.54 2.39
CA ALA A 122 -3.25 12.23 2.92
C ALA A 122 -4.24 11.78 4.01
N GLN A 123 -4.59 12.68 4.94
CA GLN A 123 -5.54 12.39 6.01
C GLN A 123 -6.93 12.03 5.46
N ARG A 124 -7.45 12.77 4.47
CA ARG A 124 -8.71 12.39 3.80
C ARG A 124 -8.62 10.99 3.21
N LYS A 125 -7.51 10.66 2.54
CA LYS A 125 -7.30 9.32 1.97
C LYS A 125 -7.21 8.21 3.03
N VAL A 126 -6.62 8.49 4.19
CA VAL A 126 -6.63 7.57 5.33
C VAL A 126 -8.06 7.32 5.80
N HIS A 127 -8.88 8.36 5.94
CA HIS A 127 -10.30 8.21 6.31
C HIS A 127 -11.11 7.44 5.25
N GLU A 128 -10.91 7.72 3.96
CA GLU A 128 -11.51 6.94 2.87
C GLU A 128 -11.12 5.45 2.93
N LEU A 129 -9.86 5.17 3.28
CA LEU A 129 -9.37 3.80 3.46
C LEU A 129 -10.00 3.13 4.69
N GLU A 130 -10.08 3.82 5.82
CA GLU A 130 -10.72 3.34 7.06
C GLU A 130 -12.20 3.01 6.85
N GLU A 131 -12.95 3.88 6.17
CA GLU A 131 -14.35 3.63 5.82
C GLU A 131 -14.51 2.40 4.94
N ASN A 132 -13.61 2.23 3.95
CA ASN A 132 -13.62 1.05 3.09
C ASN A 132 -13.28 -0.24 3.84
N VAL A 133 -12.29 -0.20 4.74
CA VAL A 133 -11.95 -1.34 5.60
C VAL A 133 -13.15 -1.68 6.49
N SER A 134 -13.70 -0.71 7.22
CA SER A 134 -14.84 -0.93 8.12
C SER A 134 -16.06 -1.49 7.39
N ARG A 135 -16.33 -1.03 6.16
CA ARG A 135 -17.39 -1.57 5.30
C ARG A 135 -17.13 -3.03 4.95
N VAL A 136 -15.91 -3.39 4.56
CA VAL A 136 -15.54 -4.78 4.24
C VAL A 136 -15.58 -5.66 5.48
N GLU A 137 -15.06 -5.21 6.61
CA GLU A 137 -15.14 -5.93 7.90
C GLU A 137 -16.60 -6.21 8.29
N SER A 138 -17.47 -5.20 8.20
CA SER A 138 -18.90 -5.35 8.49
C SER A 138 -19.58 -6.36 7.55
N GLN A 139 -19.18 -6.40 6.28
CA GLN A 139 -19.70 -7.37 5.32
C GLN A 139 -19.17 -8.78 5.58
N LEU A 140 -17.89 -8.93 5.93
CA LEU A 140 -17.29 -10.20 6.32
C LEU A 140 -17.92 -10.77 7.58
N PHE A 141 -18.15 -9.94 8.60
CA PHE A 141 -18.80 -10.37 9.85
C PHE A 141 -20.23 -10.86 9.63
N ARG A 142 -20.94 -10.26 8.66
CA ARG A 142 -22.29 -10.68 8.28
C ARG A 142 -22.31 -11.83 7.29
N LEU A 143 -21.15 -12.20 6.72
CA LEU A 143 -21.06 -13.24 5.71
C LEU A 143 -21.51 -14.55 6.35
N SER A 144 -22.70 -14.97 5.96
CA SER A 144 -23.35 -16.17 6.47
C SER A 144 -23.57 -17.10 5.30
N LEU A 145 -23.35 -18.40 5.52
CA LEU A 145 -23.83 -19.40 4.58
C LEU A 145 -25.36 -19.30 4.53
N THR A 146 -25.92 -19.12 3.34
CA THR A 146 -27.37 -19.23 3.10
C THR A 146 -27.68 -20.61 2.55
N THR A 147 -28.83 -21.18 2.91
CA THR A 147 -29.25 -22.46 2.33
C THR A 147 -29.62 -22.29 0.85
N VAL A 148 -29.85 -23.41 0.14
CA VAL A 148 -30.27 -23.43 -1.28
C VAL A 148 -31.60 -22.70 -1.54
N GLN A 149 -32.34 -22.32 -0.47
CA GLN A 149 -33.59 -21.57 -0.50
C GLN A 149 -33.40 -20.08 -0.17
N GLY A 150 -32.17 -19.61 0.07
CA GLY A 150 -31.86 -18.22 0.41
C GLY A 150 -32.17 -17.84 1.86
N GLU A 151 -32.51 -18.81 2.71
CA GLU A 151 -32.73 -18.60 4.13
C GLU A 151 -31.40 -18.61 4.90
N ASP A 152 -31.34 -17.81 5.97
CA ASP A 152 -30.23 -17.85 6.92
C ASP A 152 -30.05 -19.26 7.48
N VAL A 153 -28.81 -19.74 7.47
CA VAL A 153 -28.51 -21.05 8.07
C VAL A 153 -28.71 -20.97 9.59
N THR A 154 -29.71 -21.72 10.07
CA THR A 154 -30.06 -21.91 11.48
C THR A 154 -29.78 -23.36 11.90
N PRO A 155 -29.68 -23.68 13.22
CA PRO A 155 -29.47 -25.06 13.68
C PRO A 155 -30.56 -26.03 13.20
N ALA A 156 -31.75 -25.50 12.90
CA ALA A 156 -32.90 -26.26 12.48
C ALA A 156 -32.91 -26.62 10.99
N ASN A 157 -32.27 -25.80 10.13
CA ASN A 157 -32.27 -26.00 8.67
C ASN A 157 -30.92 -26.54 8.16
N ASP A 158 -29.81 -26.16 8.82
CA ASP A 158 -28.48 -26.55 8.37
C ASP A 158 -27.42 -26.48 9.50
N TYR A 159 -27.43 -27.49 10.35
CA TYR A 159 -26.62 -27.56 11.57
C TYR A 159 -25.11 -27.36 11.35
N LEU A 160 -24.55 -27.92 10.27
CA LEU A 160 -23.12 -27.78 9.97
C LEU A 160 -22.75 -26.36 9.51
N GLY A 161 -23.61 -25.68 8.75
CA GLY A 161 -23.36 -24.29 8.36
C GLY A 161 -23.59 -23.30 9.53
N TRP A 162 -24.42 -23.66 10.52
CA TRP A 162 -24.62 -22.88 11.73
C TRP A 162 -23.41 -22.97 12.67
N LEU A 163 -22.77 -24.13 12.75
CA LEU A 163 -21.56 -24.34 13.56
C LEU A 163 -20.38 -23.49 13.06
N VAL A 164 -20.19 -23.36 11.74
CA VAL A 164 -19.17 -22.46 11.13
C VAL A 164 -19.37 -21.00 11.52
N ARG A 165 -20.63 -20.57 11.65
CA ARG A 165 -21.00 -19.20 12.00
C ARG A 165 -20.55 -18.82 13.43
N ASN A 166 -20.62 -19.75 14.39
CA ASN A 166 -20.34 -19.44 15.79
C ASN A 166 -18.84 -19.50 16.14
N GLU A 167 -18.05 -20.25 15.38
CA GLU A 167 -16.62 -20.46 15.65
C GLU A 167 -15.74 -19.42 14.97
N SER A 168 -16.27 -18.66 14.01
CA SER A 168 -15.63 -17.45 13.47
C SER A 168 -15.60 -16.28 14.46
N GLY A 169 -16.10 -16.46 15.69
CA GLY A 169 -16.25 -15.42 16.71
C GLY A 169 -15.40 -15.61 17.97
N ASP A 170 -14.58 -16.65 18.09
CA ASP A 170 -13.80 -16.92 19.32
C ASP A 170 -12.29 -16.85 19.05
N GLY A 171 -11.75 -15.63 19.09
CA GLY A 171 -10.33 -15.35 19.02
C GLY A 171 -9.65 -15.80 20.31
N ARG A 172 -8.86 -16.88 20.24
CA ARG A 172 -7.97 -17.30 21.32
C ARG A 172 -6.86 -16.26 21.48
N ASP A 173 -6.88 -15.57 22.61
CA ASP A 173 -5.76 -14.78 23.14
C ASP A 173 -4.55 -15.71 23.36
N SER A 174 -3.52 -15.53 22.54
CA SER A 174 -2.18 -16.03 22.85
C SER A 174 -1.26 -14.84 23.06
N ASP A 175 -0.99 -14.57 24.34
CA ASP A 175 0.03 -13.68 24.86
C ASP A 175 1.40 -13.97 24.22
N ASP A 176 1.84 -13.14 23.27
CA ASP A 176 3.26 -12.87 23.09
C ASP A 176 3.46 -11.42 22.61
N LYS A 177 4.12 -10.62 23.45
CA LYS A 177 4.30 -9.18 23.29
C LYS A 177 5.35 -8.87 22.23
N ASN A 178 4.91 -8.72 21.00
CA ASN A 178 5.39 -7.64 20.15
C ASN A 178 4.20 -6.73 19.91
N ASP A 179 4.31 -5.44 20.23
CA ASP A 179 3.29 -4.40 19.95
C ASP A 179 3.16 -4.23 18.43
N ILE A 180 2.55 -5.21 17.76
CA ILE A 180 2.20 -5.15 16.35
C ILE A 180 1.01 -4.20 16.27
N PRO A 181 1.09 -3.10 15.48
CA PRO A 181 -0.04 -2.21 15.31
C PRO A 181 -1.27 -3.01 14.86
N PRO A 182 -2.46 -2.78 15.46
CA PRO A 182 -3.66 -3.59 15.18
C PRO A 182 -4.04 -3.57 13.70
N ASN A 183 -3.81 -2.46 13.01
CA ASN A 183 -4.11 -2.35 11.58
C ASN A 183 -3.15 -3.16 10.70
N LEU A 184 -1.96 -3.53 11.21
CA LEU A 184 -1.02 -4.40 10.49
C LEU A 184 -1.55 -5.82 10.37
N SER A 185 -2.20 -6.33 11.42
CA SER A 185 -2.82 -7.66 11.38
C SER A 185 -4.01 -7.67 10.43
N ILE A 186 -4.84 -6.62 10.42
CA ILE A 186 -5.96 -6.46 9.47
C ILE A 186 -5.47 -6.56 8.01
N CYS A 187 -4.39 -5.84 7.67
CA CYS A 187 -3.86 -5.87 6.31
C CYS A 187 -3.38 -7.27 5.88
N ARG A 188 -2.75 -8.02 6.81
CA ARG A 188 -2.31 -9.40 6.58
C ARG A 188 -3.49 -10.33 6.37
N VAL A 189 -4.46 -10.31 7.29
CA VAL A 189 -5.67 -11.12 7.23
C VAL A 189 -6.44 -10.89 5.93
N PHE A 190 -6.59 -9.64 5.51
CA PHE A 190 -7.32 -9.32 4.28
C PHE A 190 -6.59 -9.83 3.03
N ARG A 191 -5.26 -9.81 3.04
CA ARG A 191 -4.42 -10.37 1.97
C ARG A 191 -4.53 -11.89 1.93
N ASP A 192 -4.57 -12.55 3.09
CA ASP A 192 -4.77 -14.00 3.20
C ASP A 192 -6.17 -14.41 2.71
N ILE A 193 -7.22 -13.70 3.12
CA ILE A 193 -8.60 -13.88 2.62
C ILE A 193 -8.65 -13.71 1.09
N GLY A 194 -7.94 -12.69 0.59
CA GLY A 194 -7.80 -12.38 -0.82
C GLY A 194 -7.04 -13.43 -1.64
N SER A 195 -6.22 -14.24 -0.98
CA SER A 195 -5.33 -15.20 -1.64
C SER A 195 -6.12 -16.19 -2.48
N LYS A 196 -5.58 -16.50 -3.66
CA LYS A 196 -6.12 -17.55 -4.54
C LYS A 196 -5.72 -18.95 -4.07
N SER A 197 -4.76 -19.06 -3.16
CA SER A 197 -4.32 -20.36 -2.64
C SER A 197 -5.42 -20.99 -1.76
N PRO A 198 -5.86 -22.23 -2.04
CA PRO A 198 -6.85 -22.92 -1.22
C PRO A 198 -6.37 -23.18 0.22
N SER A 199 -5.05 -23.26 0.43
CA SER A 199 -4.39 -23.53 1.70
C SER A 199 -3.88 -22.27 2.40
N ALA A 200 -4.33 -21.08 2.00
CA ALA A 200 -3.91 -19.83 2.65
C ALA A 200 -4.41 -19.74 4.10
N TYR A 201 -5.59 -20.30 4.37
CA TYR A 201 -6.23 -20.38 5.69
C TYR A 201 -7.30 -21.47 5.63
N LEU A 202 -7.63 -22.09 6.76
CA LEU A 202 -8.71 -23.08 6.90
C LEU A 202 -8.59 -24.21 5.87
N ASP A 203 -7.42 -24.85 5.83
CA ASP A 203 -7.11 -25.93 4.90
C ASP A 203 -7.82 -27.25 5.29
N HIS A 204 -7.48 -28.35 4.61
CA HIS A 204 -8.06 -29.67 4.90
C HIS A 204 -7.84 -30.07 6.37
N HIS A 205 -6.64 -29.83 6.89
CA HIS A 205 -6.27 -30.20 8.25
C HIS A 205 -7.07 -29.38 9.25
N ASP A 206 -7.19 -28.08 9.04
CA ASP A 206 -8.00 -27.19 9.89
C ASP A 206 -9.48 -27.62 9.90
N CYS A 207 -10.03 -27.95 8.73
CA CYS A 207 -11.41 -28.42 8.59
C CYS A 207 -11.64 -29.78 9.27
N GLU A 208 -10.66 -30.67 9.16
CA GLU A 208 -10.68 -31.99 9.78
C GLU A 208 -10.61 -31.91 11.30
N GLU A 209 -9.66 -31.13 11.84
CA GLU A 209 -9.47 -30.90 13.27
C GLU A 209 -10.74 -30.29 13.87
N PHE A 210 -11.31 -29.29 13.19
CA PHE A 210 -12.55 -28.65 13.61
C PHE A 210 -13.73 -29.63 13.71
N LEU A 211 -13.93 -30.46 12.68
CA LEU A 211 -15.00 -31.47 12.71
C LEU A 211 -14.74 -32.57 13.73
N ALA A 212 -13.47 -32.90 14.00
CA ALA A 212 -13.09 -33.88 15.00
C ALA A 212 -13.45 -33.46 16.44
N LEU A 213 -13.59 -32.15 16.72
CA LEU A 213 -14.11 -31.65 18.01
C LEU A 213 -15.50 -32.21 18.33
N ASN A 214 -16.29 -32.54 17.31
CA ASN A 214 -17.59 -33.17 17.43
C ASN A 214 -17.57 -34.56 16.78
N SER A 215 -17.18 -35.58 17.56
CA SER A 215 -17.03 -36.97 17.11
C SER A 215 -18.28 -37.57 16.43
N GLN A 216 -19.48 -37.04 16.72
CA GLN A 216 -20.74 -37.45 16.07
C GLN A 216 -20.89 -36.90 14.65
N LEU A 217 -20.24 -35.78 14.32
CA LEU A 217 -20.28 -35.13 13.01
C LEU A 217 -19.10 -35.53 12.13
N TYR A 218 -18.03 -36.06 12.73
CA TYR A 218 -16.83 -36.50 12.02
C TYR A 218 -17.09 -37.76 11.19
N THR A 219 -17.53 -37.54 9.95
CA THR A 219 -17.65 -38.57 8.91
C THR A 219 -17.03 -38.06 7.62
N ARG A 220 -16.50 -38.96 6.78
CA ARG A 220 -15.89 -38.60 5.49
C ARG A 220 -16.84 -37.78 4.59
N LYS A 221 -18.15 -38.06 4.66
CA LYS A 221 -19.16 -37.31 3.90
C LYS A 221 -19.33 -35.90 4.44
N ASN A 222 -19.47 -35.74 5.76
CA ASN A 222 -19.64 -34.43 6.39
C ASN A 222 -18.40 -33.55 6.21
N LEU A 223 -17.21 -34.14 6.27
CA LEU A 223 -15.96 -33.42 5.96
C LEU A 223 -15.97 -32.86 4.54
N ALA A 224 -16.27 -33.70 3.54
CA ALA A 224 -16.35 -33.23 2.16
C ALA A 224 -17.44 -32.16 1.94
N ASP A 225 -18.61 -32.31 2.58
CA ASP A 225 -19.68 -31.32 2.50
C ASP A 225 -19.31 -29.99 3.20
N PHE A 226 -18.59 -30.06 4.32
CA PHE A 226 -18.06 -28.91 5.06
C PHE A 226 -17.01 -28.14 4.26
N GLU A 227 -16.03 -28.84 3.70
CA GLU A 227 -14.98 -28.24 2.85
C GLU A 227 -15.55 -27.54 1.62
N ARG A 228 -16.58 -28.13 0.99
CA ARG A 228 -17.28 -27.50 -0.13
C ARG A 228 -17.90 -26.16 0.29
N ARG A 229 -18.60 -26.12 1.43
CA ARG A 229 -19.21 -24.89 1.94
C ARG A 229 -18.18 -23.87 2.38
N MET A 230 -17.10 -24.33 2.98
CA MET A 230 -15.98 -23.47 3.33
C MET A 230 -15.40 -22.84 2.07
N THR A 231 -15.27 -23.60 0.97
CA THR A 231 -14.81 -23.07 -0.33
C THR A 231 -15.76 -22.00 -0.87
N GLU A 232 -17.08 -22.20 -0.76
CA GLU A 232 -18.07 -21.17 -1.12
C GLU A 232 -17.91 -19.91 -0.26
N LEU A 233 -17.77 -20.05 1.06
CA LEU A 233 -17.55 -18.93 1.99
C LEU A 233 -16.27 -18.17 1.62
N LYS A 234 -15.16 -18.88 1.39
CA LYS A 234 -13.88 -18.28 0.96
C LYS A 234 -14.02 -17.52 -0.37
N PHE A 235 -14.83 -18.03 -1.30
CA PHE A 235 -15.11 -17.34 -2.56
C PHE A 235 -15.80 -15.99 -2.33
N TRP A 236 -16.86 -15.95 -1.50
CA TRP A 236 -17.56 -14.71 -1.19
C TRP A 236 -16.69 -13.75 -0.36
N ALA A 237 -15.95 -14.26 0.62
CA ALA A 237 -15.02 -13.45 1.42
C ALA A 237 -13.96 -12.80 0.53
N ARG A 238 -13.39 -13.55 -0.43
CA ARG A 238 -12.44 -13.02 -1.43
C ARG A 238 -13.06 -11.92 -2.29
N ASP A 239 -14.33 -12.05 -2.67
CA ASP A 239 -15.05 -11.02 -3.42
C ASP A 239 -15.18 -9.72 -2.62
N LEU A 240 -15.50 -9.83 -1.32
CA LEU A 240 -15.65 -8.68 -0.42
C LEU A 240 -14.35 -7.93 -0.17
N VAL A 241 -13.23 -8.62 0.04
CA VAL A 241 -11.92 -7.97 0.27
C VAL A 241 -11.29 -7.41 -1.00
N ARG A 242 -11.74 -7.85 -2.19
CA ARG A 242 -11.14 -7.49 -3.49
C ARG A 242 -10.85 -6.00 -3.66
N PRO A 243 -11.72 -5.05 -3.27
CA PRO A 243 -11.47 -3.62 -3.47
C PRO A 243 -10.24 -3.08 -2.72
N LEU A 244 -9.80 -3.74 -1.64
CA LEU A 244 -8.69 -3.29 -0.79
C LEU A 244 -7.33 -3.83 -1.22
N LEU A 245 -7.32 -4.82 -2.12
CA LEU A 245 -6.14 -5.56 -2.54
C LEU A 245 -5.43 -5.10 -3.83
N PRO A 246 -5.97 -4.18 -4.68
CA PRO A 246 -5.21 -3.67 -5.81
C PRO A 246 -3.93 -2.97 -5.34
N ASN A 247 -2.85 -3.16 -6.09
CA ASN A 247 -1.63 -2.38 -5.95
C ASN A 247 -1.66 -1.23 -6.96
N ASN A 248 -1.76 0.01 -6.47
CA ASN A 248 -1.71 1.21 -7.33
C ASN A 248 -0.33 1.87 -7.35
N LEU A 249 0.69 1.18 -6.85
CA LEU A 249 2.09 1.60 -6.92
C LEU A 249 2.74 1.15 -8.23
N GLU A 250 3.76 1.90 -8.66
CA GLU A 250 4.72 1.48 -9.69
C GLU A 250 5.69 0.41 -9.13
N LEU A 251 5.89 0.38 -7.80
CA LEU A 251 6.65 -0.66 -7.11
C LEU A 251 6.04 -2.07 -7.31
N ASP A 252 6.90 -3.02 -7.69
CA ASP A 252 6.59 -4.45 -7.63
C ASP A 252 6.72 -4.95 -6.18
N VAL A 253 5.60 -4.88 -5.44
CA VAL A 253 5.53 -5.23 -4.01
C VAL A 253 5.99 -6.67 -3.74
N ALA A 254 5.73 -7.60 -4.66
CA ALA A 254 6.14 -9.00 -4.46
C ALA A 254 7.67 -9.12 -4.47
N LYS A 255 8.33 -8.54 -5.48
CA LYS A 255 9.80 -8.54 -5.55
C LYS A 255 10.44 -7.73 -4.42
N PHE A 256 9.80 -6.65 -4.00
CA PHE A 256 10.27 -5.84 -2.88
C PHE A 256 10.28 -6.64 -1.58
N ASN A 257 9.20 -7.36 -1.28
CA ASN A 257 9.08 -8.19 -0.09
C ASN A 257 9.99 -9.44 -0.15
N ASP A 258 10.26 -9.97 -1.35
CA ASP A 258 11.20 -11.10 -1.53
C ASP A 258 12.68 -10.69 -1.38
N SER A 259 12.98 -9.39 -1.26
CA SER A 259 14.36 -8.92 -1.13
C SER A 259 14.90 -9.20 0.29
N ASP A 260 16.16 -9.62 0.41
CA ASP A 260 16.86 -9.93 1.67
C ASP A 260 17.05 -8.69 2.61
N ILE A 261 16.33 -7.59 2.38
CA ILE A 261 16.39 -6.38 3.19
C ILE A 261 15.58 -6.66 4.48
N PRO A 262 16.21 -6.81 5.66
CA PRO A 262 15.62 -7.50 6.81
C PRO A 262 14.43 -6.81 7.51
N ARG A 263 13.82 -5.77 6.93
CA ARG A 263 12.86 -4.88 7.61
C ARG A 263 11.77 -4.26 6.72
N GLN A 264 11.54 -4.77 5.51
CA GLN A 264 10.73 -4.04 4.53
C GLN A 264 9.63 -4.85 3.86
N ASP A 265 8.97 -5.74 4.61
CA ASP A 265 7.72 -6.31 4.13
C ASP A 265 6.65 -5.21 4.06
N LEU A 266 6.39 -4.74 2.84
CA LEU A 266 5.30 -3.83 2.55
C LEU A 266 3.99 -4.62 2.70
N THR A 267 3.36 -4.37 3.84
CA THR A 267 2.20 -5.13 4.32
C THR A 267 0.93 -4.30 4.38
N TYR A 268 1.04 -2.97 4.38
CA TYR A 268 -0.10 -2.05 4.35
C TYR A 268 -0.85 -2.05 3.00
N PHE A 269 -2.05 -1.47 3.01
CA PHE A 269 -2.85 -1.30 1.79
C PHE A 269 -2.26 -0.27 0.85
N THR A 270 -2.25 -0.59 -0.46
CA THR A 270 -1.76 0.26 -1.53
C THR A 270 -2.83 0.54 -2.59
N CYS A 271 -4.10 0.34 -2.22
CA CYS A 271 -5.28 0.47 -3.07
C CYS A 271 -5.80 1.91 -3.19
N SER A 272 -5.21 2.87 -2.48
CA SER A 272 -5.56 4.28 -2.59
C SER A 272 -5.32 4.79 -4.00
N THR A 273 -6.23 5.60 -4.52
CA THR A 273 -6.09 6.26 -5.82
C THR A 273 -5.97 7.77 -5.61
N ILE A 274 -5.08 8.40 -6.37
CA ILE A 274 -4.81 9.83 -6.31
C ILE A 274 -5.32 10.48 -7.59
N GLU A 275 -6.22 11.44 -7.44
CA GLU A 275 -6.86 12.15 -8.54
C GLU A 275 -6.05 13.36 -9.00
N ASP A 276 -6.34 13.84 -10.21
CA ASP A 276 -5.65 14.99 -10.80
C ASP A 276 -5.90 16.32 -10.05
N SER A 277 -7.02 16.42 -9.32
CA SER A 277 -7.33 17.57 -8.46
C SER A 277 -6.58 17.56 -7.13
N GLU A 278 -5.92 16.47 -6.78
CA GLU A 278 -5.23 16.29 -5.49
C GLU A 278 -3.74 16.65 -5.57
N PHE A 279 -3.25 17.02 -6.75
CA PHE A 279 -1.91 17.57 -6.89
C PHE A 279 -1.82 18.99 -6.32
N PRO A 280 -0.79 19.32 -5.53
CA PRO A 280 -0.66 20.62 -4.88
C PRO A 280 -0.22 21.74 -5.83
N TRP A 281 0.06 21.42 -7.10
CA TRP A 281 0.38 22.39 -8.15
C TRP A 281 -0.70 22.41 -9.23
N PRO A 282 -0.92 23.56 -9.89
CA PRO A 282 -1.82 23.63 -11.03
C PRO A 282 -1.32 22.68 -12.12
N LEU A 283 -2.25 21.93 -12.72
CA LEU A 283 -1.98 21.21 -13.95
C LEU A 283 -1.56 22.23 -15.00
N GLU A 284 -0.34 22.12 -15.51
CA GLU A 284 0.14 23.07 -16.52
C GLU A 284 -0.81 23.02 -17.72
N PRO A 285 -1.35 24.17 -18.16
CA PRO A 285 -2.18 24.19 -19.36
C PRO A 285 -1.34 23.65 -20.51
N TYR A 286 -1.93 22.79 -21.34
CA TYR A 286 -1.30 22.25 -22.53
C TYR A 286 -0.82 23.41 -23.42
N ILE A 287 0.48 23.73 -23.37
CA ILE A 287 1.04 24.78 -24.22
C ILE A 287 1.25 24.15 -25.59
N HIS A 288 0.36 24.44 -26.53
CA HIS A 288 0.62 24.21 -27.95
C HIS A 288 1.88 25.00 -28.33
N TYR A 289 2.99 24.31 -28.56
CA TYR A 289 4.10 24.89 -29.29
C TYR A 289 3.62 25.08 -30.75
N ASN A 290 3.37 26.33 -31.14
CA ASN A 290 3.19 26.73 -32.54
C ASN A 290 4.56 26.80 -33.23
#